data_AF-A0A350C509-F1
#
_entry.id   AF-A0A350C509-F1
#
_cell.length_a   1.000
_cell.length_b   1.000
_cell.length_c   1.000
_cell.angle_alpha   90.00
_cell.angle_beta   90.00
_cell.angle_gamma   90.00
#
_symmetry.space_group_name_H-M   'P 1'
#
loop_
_entity.id
_entity.type
_entity.pdbx_description
1 polymer ?
#
loop_
_entity_poly.entity_id
_entity_poly.type
_entity_poly.pdbx_seq_one_letter_code
_entity_poly.pdbx_strand_id
1 'polypeptide(L)' 'MLDILQLNDMLVPDLKALAEKLDLKAFKRLSKQDLIYKILDHQA' A
#
# COMPACT_ATOMS: atom_id res chain seq x y z
N MET A 1 10.23 3.67 6.82
CA MET A 1 9.55 2.42 7.18
C MET A 1 8.19 2.79 7.70
N LEU A 2 7.15 2.50 6.93
CA LEU A 2 5.77 2.68 7.37
C LEU A 2 5.34 1.40 8.08
N ASP A 3 4.62 1.54 9.19
CA ASP A 3 4.11 0.37 9.91
C ASP A 3 2.69 0.02 9.45
N ILE A 4 2.31 -1.24 9.69
CA ILE A 4 0.98 -1.74 9.32
C ILE A 4 -0.17 -0.92 9.95
N LEU A 5 0.04 -0.31 11.13
CA LEU A 5 -0.94 0.61 11.73
C LEU A 5 -1.08 1.90 10.92
N GLN A 6 0.04 2.53 10.55
CA GLN A 6 0.03 3.77 9.77
C GLN A 6 -0.64 3.55 8.41
N LEU A 7 -0.33 2.43 7.75
CA LEU A 7 -0.95 2.06 6.48
C LEU A 7 -2.45 1.71 6.65
N ASN A 8 -2.85 1.14 7.79
CA ASN A 8 -4.27 0.88 8.08
C ASN A 8 -5.06 2.16 8.35
N ASP A 9 -4.44 3.21 8.88
CA ASP A 9 -5.11 4.50 9.11
C ASP A 9 -5.25 5.32 7.81
N MET A 10 -4.46 5.01 6.78
CA MET A 10 -4.57 5.67 5.48
C MET A 10 -5.84 5.29 4.71
N LEU A 11 -6.33 6.23 3.90
CA LEU A 11 -7.41 5.95 2.96
C LEU A 11 -6.91 5.07 1.81
N VAL A 12 -7.81 4.25 1.25
CA VAL A 12 -7.53 3.45 0.06
C VAL A 12 -6.96 4.27 -1.10
N PRO A 13 -7.49 5.47 -1.45
CA PRO A 13 -6.86 6.33 -2.46
C PRO A 13 -5.42 6.73 -2.11
N ASP A 14 -5.11 7.05 -0.85
CA ASP A 14 -3.75 7.42 -0.44
C ASP A 14 -2.78 6.24 -0.54
N LEU A 15 -3.23 5.04 -0.14
CA LEU A 15 -2.46 3.81 -0.33
C LEU A 15 -2.21 3.51 -1.80
N LYS A 16 -3.18 3.78 -2.68
CA LYS A 16 -3.01 3.62 -4.14
C LYS A 16 -2.01 4.63 -4.69
N ALA A 17 -2.06 5.89 -4.25
CA ALA A 17 -1.09 6.91 -4.64
C ALA A 17 0.33 6.56 -4.15
N LEU A 18 0.45 6.02 -2.94
CA LEU A 18 1.72 5.51 -2.41
C LEU A 18 2.23 4.33 -3.24
N ALA A 19 1.35 3.38 -3.61
CA ALA A 19 1.70 2.27 -4.46
C ALA A 19 2.15 2.71 -5.87
N GLU A 20 1.56 3.77 -6.43
CA GLU A 20 2.05 4.38 -7.69
C GLU A 20 3.44 4.99 -7.53
N LYS A 21 3.70 5.69 -6.42
CA LYS A 21 5.03 6.25 -6.13
C LYS A 21 6.09 5.17 -5.92
N LEU A 22 5.69 3.98 -5.46
CA LEU A 22 6.56 2.82 -5.27
C LEU A 22 6.67 1.94 -6.54
N ASP A 23 6.10 2.37 -7.67
CA ASP A 23 6.05 1.60 -8.93
C ASP A 23 5.46 0.18 -8.77
N LEU A 24 4.58 -0.02 -7.78
CA LEU A 24 3.93 -1.30 -7.57
C LEU A 24 3.05 -1.62 -8.79
N LYS A 25 3.10 -2.88 -9.25
CA LYS A 25 2.25 -3.35 -10.35
C LYS A 25 1.01 -4.06 -9.82
N ALA A 26 -0.07 -4.00 -10.59
CA ALA A 26 -1.35 -4.67 -10.31
C ALA A 26 -2.04 -4.30 -8.97
N PHE A 27 -1.69 -3.16 -8.36
CA PHE A 27 -2.28 -2.73 -7.08
C PHE A 27 -3.70 -2.17 -7.21
N LYS A 28 -4.12 -1.75 -8.42
CA LYS A 28 -5.41 -1.09 -8.67
C LYS A 28 -6.63 -1.96 -8.33
N ARG A 29 -6.47 -3.29 -8.38
CA ARG A 29 -7.50 -4.29 -8.08
C ARG A 29 -7.39 -4.90 -6.67
N LEU A 30 -6.38 -4.50 -5.91
CA LEU A 30 -6.13 -5.06 -4.57
C LEU A 30 -7.13 -4.49 -3.56
N SER A 31 -7.49 -5.34 -2.59
CA SER A 31 -8.20 -4.90 -1.39
C SER A 31 -7.28 -4.00 -0.54
N LYS A 32 -7.85 -3.28 0.43
CA LYS A 32 -7.04 -2.43 1.33
C LYS A 32 -5.94 -3.24 2.03
N GLN A 33 -6.27 -4.41 2.58
CA GLN A 33 -5.28 -5.25 3.26
C GLN A 33 -4.20 -5.76 2.31
N ASP A 34 -4.57 -6.28 1.13
CA ASP A 34 -3.58 -6.76 0.15
C ASP A 34 -2.62 -5.64 -0.28
N LEU A 35 -3.16 -4.43 -0.45
CA LEU A 35 -2.37 -3.26 -0.81
C LEU A 35 -1.36 -2.89 0.28
N ILE A 36 -1.78 -2.92 1.55
CA ILE A 36 -0.93 -2.68 2.71
C ILE A 36 0.19 -3.72 2.79
N TYR A 37 -0.14 -5.01 2.66
CA TYR A 37 0.86 -6.07 2.66
C TYR A 37 1.87 -5.91 1.53
N LYS A 38 1.43 -5.57 0.33
CA LYS A 38 2.31 -5.38 -0.83
C LYS A 38 3.24 -4.17 -0.68
N ILE A 39 2.76 -3.11 -0.03
CA ILE A 39 3.57 -1.92 0.29
C ILE A 39 4.62 -2.26 1.36
N LEU A 40 4.25 -3.03 2.38
CA LEU A 40 5.17 -3.49 3.42
C LEU A 40 6.25 -4.42 2.85
N ASP A 41 5.84 -5.36 2.01
CA ASP A 41 6.73 -6.31 1.33
C ASP A 41 7.75 -5.61 0.42
N HIS A 42 7.34 -4.53 -0.27
CA HIS A 42 8.25 -3.73 -1.09
C HIS A 42 9.23 -2.87 -0.28
N GLN A 43 8.94 -2.60 1.00
CA GLN A 43 9.84 -1.83 1.89
C GLN A 43 10.86 -2.73 2.60
N ALA A 44 10.65 -4.04 2.59
CA ALA A 44 11.56 -5.04 3.17
C ALA A 44 12.70 -5.37 2.19
#